data_AF-A0A351CMN5-F1
#
_entry.id   AF-A0A351CMN5-F1
#
_cell.length_a   1.000
_cell.length_b   1.000
_cell.length_c   1.000
_cell.angle_alpha   90.00
_cell.angle_beta   90.00
_cell.angle_gamma   90.00
#
_symmetry.space_group_name_H-M   'P 1'
#
loop_
_entity.id
_entity.type
_entity.pdbx_description
1 polymer ?
#
loop_
_entity_poly.entity_id
_entity_poly.type
_entity_poly.pdbx_seq_one_letter_code
_entity_poly.pdbx_strand_id
1 'polypeptide(L)'
;NLGDPVGEVMEETVRPNGMEIQKVRVPIGVIIIIYESRPNVTADAASLCLKTGNATILRGGKESIHSNIAIYRQISSALENTGLDKNAIQVVETTDRQAVDYLLKADEYVDLVIPRGGESLIRNVVENSTIPVIKHYKGV
;
A
#
# COMPACT_ATOMS: atom_id res chain seq x y z
N ASN A 1 16.47 3.42 13.67
CA ASN A 1 15.61 2.26 13.99
C ASN A 1 14.21 2.81 14.20
N LEU A 2 13.23 2.47 13.36
CA LEU A 2 11.83 2.90 13.52
C LEU A 2 11.10 1.86 14.38
N GLY A 3 10.43 2.32 15.43
CA GLY A 3 9.60 1.45 16.28
C GLY A 3 8.48 0.79 15.47
N ASP A 4 7.95 -0.32 15.97
CA ASP A 4 6.76 -0.93 15.36
C ASP A 4 5.53 -0.07 15.64
N PRO A 5 4.85 0.46 14.61
CA PRO A 5 3.68 1.29 14.83
C PRO A 5 2.43 0.47 15.16
N VAL A 6 2.41 -0.84 14.87
CA VAL A 6 1.23 -1.69 15.00
C VAL A 6 1.08 -2.16 16.45
N GLY A 7 -0.13 -2.02 17.01
CA GLY A 7 -0.44 -2.38 18.39
C GLY A 7 -0.08 -1.31 19.43
N GLU A 8 0.42 -0.15 19.02
CA GLU A 8 0.71 0.96 19.94
C GLU A 8 -0.59 1.49 20.57
N VAL A 9 -0.66 1.52 21.91
CA VAL A 9 -1.72 2.19 22.67
C VAL A 9 -1.46 3.69 22.63
N MET A 10 -2.31 4.43 21.94
CA MET A 10 -2.19 5.87 21.76
C MET A 10 -2.83 6.65 22.91
N GLU A 11 -3.95 6.16 23.43
CA GLU A 11 -4.73 6.78 24.49
C GLU A 11 -5.32 5.68 25.37
N GLU A 12 -5.30 5.87 26.68
CA GLU A 12 -5.86 4.95 27.66
C GLU A 12 -6.59 5.75 28.75
N THR A 13 -7.79 5.32 29.11
CA THR A 13 -8.56 5.94 30.19
C THR A 13 -9.45 4.91 30.91
N VAL A 14 -9.58 5.07 32.23
CA VAL A 14 -10.50 4.29 33.05
C VAL A 14 -11.69 5.18 33.42
N ARG A 15 -12.90 4.74 33.06
CA ARG A 15 -14.14 5.48 33.34
C ARG A 15 -14.56 5.29 34.80
N PRO A 16 -15.39 6.20 35.38
CA PRO A 16 -15.83 6.09 36.78
C PRO A 16 -16.57 4.79 37.14
N ASN A 17 -17.10 4.08 36.14
CA ASN A 17 -17.73 2.78 36.30
C ASN A 17 -16.75 1.58 36.17
N GLY A 18 -15.45 1.83 36.08
CA GLY A 18 -14.40 0.81 35.97
C GLY A 18 -14.11 0.32 34.55
N MET A 19 -14.75 0.88 33.50
CA MET A 19 -14.48 0.47 32.12
C MET A 19 -13.14 1.02 31.62
N GLU A 20 -12.29 0.14 31.13
CA GLU A 20 -11.02 0.49 30.47
C GLU A 20 -11.27 0.75 28.99
N ILE A 21 -10.85 1.92 28.51
CA ILE A 21 -10.94 2.31 27.10
C ILE A 21 -9.53 2.56 26.60
N GLN A 22 -9.14 1.84 25.55
CA GLN A 22 -7.87 2.02 24.86
C GLN A 22 -8.09 2.34 23.38
N LYS A 23 -7.31 3.29 22.87
CA LYS A 23 -7.18 3.55 21.44
C LYS A 23 -5.88 2.94 20.95
N VAL A 24 -5.98 1.89 20.15
CA VAL A 24 -4.82 1.11 19.68
C VAL A 24 -4.63 1.31 18.19
N ARG A 25 -3.38 1.49 17.75
CA ARG A 25 -3.07 1.61 16.32
C ARG A 25 -3.10 0.25 15.64
N VAL A 26 -3.85 0.16 14.54
CA VAL A 26 -3.96 -1.03 13.71
C VAL A 26 -3.58 -0.71 12.26
N PRO A 27 -3.22 -1.71 11.43
CA PRO A 27 -3.03 -1.51 9.99
C PRO A 27 -4.32 -1.00 9.34
N ILE A 28 -4.17 -0.37 8.18
CA ILE A 28 -5.30 0.06 7.35
C ILE A 28 -5.97 -1.18 6.74
N GLY A 29 -5.18 -2.13 6.26
CA GLY A 29 -5.65 -3.35 5.60
C GLY A 29 -4.87 -3.60 4.30
N VAL A 30 -5.54 -3.44 3.16
CA VAL A 30 -4.97 -3.64 1.83
C VAL A 30 -4.76 -2.29 1.14
N ILE A 31 -3.52 -2.05 0.69
CA ILE A 31 -3.13 -0.81 0.04
C ILE A 31 -2.73 -1.07 -1.42
N ILE A 32 -3.33 -0.34 -2.35
CA ILE A 32 -2.86 -0.27 -3.73
C ILE A 32 -1.92 0.93 -3.90
N ILE A 33 -0.77 0.70 -4.52
CA ILE A 33 0.17 1.78 -4.87
C ILE A 33 0.41 1.78 -6.37
N ILE A 34 0.02 2.88 -7.01
CA ILE A 34 0.13 3.07 -8.46
C ILE A 34 1.21 4.10 -8.75
N TYR A 35 2.24 3.73 -9.49
CA TYR A 35 3.43 4.57 -9.66
C TYR A 35 4.03 4.51 -11.06
N GLU A 36 4.73 5.57 -11.46
CA GLU A 36 5.36 5.68 -12.79
C GLU A 36 6.87 5.93 -12.71
N SER A 37 7.60 5.32 -13.66
CA SER A 37 9.02 5.55 -13.97
C SER A 37 10.00 5.53 -12.78
N ARG A 38 9.64 4.84 -11.69
CA ARG A 38 10.41 4.78 -10.44
C ARG A 38 10.42 3.36 -9.88
N PRO A 39 11.26 2.45 -10.41
CA PRO A 39 11.26 1.06 -9.96
C PRO A 39 11.61 0.87 -8.49
N ASN A 40 12.38 1.80 -7.89
CA ASN A 40 12.69 1.81 -6.46
C ASN A 40 11.43 1.87 -5.58
N VAL A 41 10.34 2.49 -6.06
CA VAL A 41 9.06 2.54 -5.33
C VAL A 41 8.53 1.14 -5.04
N THR A 42 8.84 0.15 -5.88
CA THR A 42 8.48 -1.26 -5.62
C THR A 42 9.02 -1.73 -4.27
N ALA A 43 10.30 -1.45 -3.96
CA ALA A 43 10.92 -1.84 -2.71
C ALA A 43 10.52 -0.92 -1.55
N ASP A 44 10.53 0.39 -1.77
CA ASP A 44 10.21 1.38 -0.74
C ASP A 44 8.78 1.18 -0.22
N ALA A 45 7.82 1.03 -1.13
CA ALA A 45 6.42 0.92 -0.76
C ALA A 45 6.07 -0.45 -0.17
N ALA A 46 6.65 -1.52 -0.71
CA ALA A 46 6.58 -2.87 -0.13
C ALA A 46 7.07 -2.88 1.33
N SER A 47 8.26 -2.32 1.59
CA SER A 47 8.86 -2.34 2.92
C SER A 47 8.05 -1.54 3.95
N LEU A 48 7.55 -0.37 3.57
CA LEU A 48 6.71 0.46 4.45
C LEU A 48 5.37 -0.21 4.77
N CYS A 49 4.71 -0.79 3.77
CA CYS A 49 3.43 -1.45 3.99
C CYS A 49 3.59 -2.71 4.84
N LEU A 50 4.62 -3.52 4.56
CA LEU A 50 4.94 -4.69 5.37
C LEU A 50 5.25 -4.30 6.82
N LYS A 51 6.05 -3.26 7.03
CA LYS A 51 6.39 -2.76 8.38
C LYS A 51 5.18 -2.22 9.14
N THR A 52 4.17 -1.73 8.44
CA THR A 52 2.93 -1.19 9.02
C THR A 52 1.80 -2.23 9.06
N GLY A 53 2.10 -3.50 8.78
CA GLY A 53 1.14 -4.60 8.83
C GLY A 53 0.09 -4.59 7.73
N ASN A 54 0.32 -3.86 6.64
CA ASN A 54 -0.60 -3.79 5.50
C ASN A 54 -0.19 -4.78 4.41
N ALA A 55 -1.19 -5.41 3.78
CA ALA A 55 -0.99 -6.08 2.50
C ALA A 55 -0.89 -5.05 1.36
N THR A 56 -0.19 -5.37 0.27
CA THR A 56 0.06 -4.39 -0.79
C THR A 56 -0.02 -4.98 -2.18
N ILE A 57 -0.69 -4.23 -3.06
CA ILE A 57 -0.73 -4.47 -4.50
C ILE A 57 0.00 -3.31 -5.18
N LEU A 58 1.07 -3.64 -5.90
CA LEU A 58 1.96 -2.69 -6.55
C LEU A 58 1.69 -2.68 -8.05
N ARG A 59 1.33 -1.50 -8.57
CA ARG A 59 1.12 -1.29 -10.00
C ARG A 59 2.06 -0.21 -10.52
N GLY A 60 3.21 -0.64 -11.02
CA GLY A 60 4.17 0.24 -11.69
C GLY A 60 3.84 0.47 -13.16
N GLY A 61 4.37 1.56 -13.71
CA GLY A 61 4.25 1.90 -15.13
C GLY A 61 4.98 0.93 -16.06
N LYS A 62 4.53 0.86 -17.32
CA LYS A 62 5.07 -0.03 -18.37
C LYS A 62 6.58 0.11 -18.57
N GLU A 63 7.09 1.34 -18.51
CA GLU A 63 8.51 1.66 -18.73
C GLU A 63 9.46 0.96 -17.73
N SER A 64 8.95 0.51 -16.58
CA SER A 64 9.76 -0.10 -15.52
C SER A 64 9.31 -1.53 -15.17
N ILE A 65 8.49 -2.17 -16.00
CA ILE A 65 7.87 -3.46 -15.66
C ILE A 65 8.90 -4.55 -15.34
N HIS A 66 9.97 -4.68 -16.14
CA HIS A 66 11.02 -5.67 -15.91
C HIS A 66 11.76 -5.42 -14.59
N SER A 67 12.06 -4.15 -14.28
CA SER A 67 12.71 -3.77 -13.03
C SER A 67 11.79 -4.02 -11.82
N ASN A 68 10.50 -3.70 -11.93
CA ASN A 68 9.52 -3.95 -10.87
C ASN A 68 9.40 -5.45 -10.58
N ILE A 69 9.30 -6.28 -11.63
CA ILE A 69 9.24 -7.74 -11.49
C ILE A 69 10.53 -8.28 -10.88
N ALA A 70 11.70 -7.79 -11.31
CA ALA A 70 12.98 -8.23 -10.75
C ALA A 70 13.09 -7.93 -9.25
N ILE A 71 12.69 -6.72 -8.82
CA ILE A 71 12.65 -6.33 -7.41
C ILE A 71 11.63 -7.19 -6.64
N TYR A 72 10.43 -7.36 -7.19
CA TYR A 72 9.38 -8.18 -6.58
C TYR A 72 9.81 -9.62 -6.37
N ARG A 73 10.51 -10.24 -7.32
CA ARG A 73 11.02 -11.62 -7.15
C ARG A 73 11.94 -11.76 -5.96
N GLN A 74 12.81 -10.77 -5.72
CA GLN A 74 13.68 -10.78 -4.53
C GLN A 74 12.86 -10.62 -3.23
N ILE A 75 11.87 -9.73 -3.23
CA ILE A 75 10.97 -9.53 -2.09
C ILE A 75 10.16 -10.81 -1.80
N SER A 76 9.57 -11.40 -2.84
CA SER A 76 8.76 -12.62 -2.74
C SER A 76 9.60 -13.80 -2.22
N SER A 77 10.81 -13.99 -2.75
CA SER A 77 11.73 -15.01 -2.24
C SER A 77 12.14 -14.76 -0.79
N ALA A 78 12.33 -13.49 -0.37
CA ALA A 78 12.58 -13.18 1.03
C ALA A 78 11.37 -13.49 1.92
N LEU A 79 10.15 -13.19 1.47
CA LEU A 79 8.90 -13.50 2.20
C LEU A 79 8.71 -14.99 2.43
N GLU A 80 9.08 -15.85 1.47
CA GLU A 80 8.99 -17.32 1.62
C GLU A 80 9.82 -17.86 2.78
N ASN A 81 10.88 -17.14 3.18
CA ASN A 81 11.71 -17.50 4.32
C ASN A 81 11.18 -16.92 5.65
N THR A 82 9.97 -16.37 5.65
CA THR A 82 9.28 -15.82 6.82
C THR A 82 8.01 -16.62 7.13
N GLY A 83 7.39 -16.36 8.28
CA GLY A 83 6.07 -16.90 8.61
C GLY A 83 4.89 -16.12 7.99
N LEU A 84 5.15 -15.18 7.09
CA LEU A 84 4.12 -14.32 6.49
C LEU A 84 3.50 -14.95 5.24
N ASP A 85 2.27 -14.55 4.92
CA ASP A 85 1.62 -14.97 3.69
C ASP A 85 2.40 -14.44 2.47
N LYS A 86 2.70 -15.31 1.50
CA LYS A 86 3.39 -14.95 0.26
C LYS A 86 2.65 -13.89 -0.56
N ASN A 87 1.35 -13.75 -0.36
CA ASN A 87 0.48 -12.79 -1.05
C ASN A 87 0.38 -11.45 -0.32
N ALA A 88 1.08 -11.27 0.81
CA ALA A 88 1.14 -9.99 1.52
C ALA A 88 1.68 -8.86 0.64
N ILE A 89 2.51 -9.18 -0.36
CA ILE A 89 3.01 -8.24 -1.36
C ILE A 89 2.77 -8.85 -2.74
N GLN A 90 2.13 -8.10 -3.63
CA GLN A 90 1.84 -8.52 -5.01
C GLN A 90 2.24 -7.42 -5.99
N VAL A 91 2.74 -7.80 -7.17
CA VAL A 91 2.95 -6.91 -8.31
C VAL A 91 2.00 -7.30 -9.43
N VAL A 92 1.33 -6.31 -10.02
CA VAL A 92 0.53 -6.52 -11.23
C VAL A 92 1.45 -6.60 -12.46
N GLU A 93 1.62 -7.81 -12.98
CA GLU A 93 2.58 -8.12 -14.05
C GLU A 93 2.10 -7.80 -15.48
N THR A 94 0.84 -7.41 -15.66
CA THR A 94 0.34 -6.94 -16.97
C THR A 94 0.75 -5.50 -17.25
N THR A 95 0.94 -5.10 -18.51
CA THR A 95 1.11 -3.69 -18.89
C THR A 95 -0.19 -3.02 -19.31
N ASP A 96 -1.32 -3.74 -19.29
CA ASP A 96 -2.62 -3.20 -19.64
C ASP A 96 -3.03 -2.06 -18.70
N ARG A 97 -3.59 -1.00 -19.28
CA ARG A 97 -4.14 0.14 -18.55
C ARG A 97 -5.47 -0.19 -17.89
N GLN A 98 -6.26 -1.10 -18.47
CA GLN A 98 -7.54 -1.51 -17.88
C GLN A 98 -7.38 -2.12 -16.49
N ALA A 99 -6.22 -2.74 -16.21
CA ALA A 99 -5.90 -3.26 -14.89
C ALA A 99 -5.96 -2.17 -13.80
N VAL A 100 -5.60 -0.92 -14.12
CA VAL A 100 -5.74 0.20 -13.17
C VAL A 100 -7.22 0.45 -12.88
N ASP A 101 -8.07 0.49 -13.90
CA ASP A 101 -9.49 0.77 -13.72
C ASP A 101 -10.17 -0.31 -12.87
N TYR A 102 -9.87 -1.60 -13.10
CA TYR A 102 -10.38 -2.69 -12.25
C TYR A 102 -9.92 -2.54 -10.79
N LEU A 103 -8.63 -2.26 -10.59
CA LEU A 103 -8.04 -2.06 -9.26
C LEU A 103 -8.69 -0.90 -8.50
N LEU A 104 -8.98 0.20 -9.20
CA LEU A 104 -9.59 1.40 -8.62
C LEU A 104 -11.07 1.21 -8.25
N LYS A 105 -11.71 0.11 -8.68
CA LYS A 105 -13.09 -0.25 -8.38
C LYS A 105 -13.23 -1.42 -7.38
N ALA A 106 -12.12 -1.87 -6.80
CA ALA A 106 -12.08 -3.01 -5.89
C ALA A 106 -12.27 -2.62 -4.41
N ASP A 107 -13.20 -1.70 -4.10
CA ASP A 107 -13.43 -1.19 -2.73
C ASP A 107 -14.00 -2.23 -1.75
N GLU A 108 -14.44 -3.39 -2.25
CA GLU A 108 -14.75 -4.56 -1.40
C GLU A 108 -13.49 -5.18 -0.77
N TYR A 109 -12.33 -5.03 -1.41
CA TYR A 109 -11.08 -5.73 -1.04
C TYR A 109 -9.92 -4.80 -0.70
N VAL A 110 -10.04 -3.51 -1.03
CA VAL A 110 -8.94 -2.55 -0.93
C VAL A 110 -9.40 -1.33 -0.15
N ASP A 111 -8.63 -0.98 0.87
CA ASP A 111 -8.96 0.07 1.83
C ASP A 111 -8.38 1.44 1.42
N LEU A 112 -7.30 1.45 0.64
CA LEU A 112 -6.59 2.68 0.29
C LEU A 112 -5.82 2.59 -1.04
N VAL A 113 -5.86 3.68 -1.82
CA VAL A 113 -5.01 3.89 -2.99
C VAL A 113 -4.02 5.03 -2.76
N ILE A 114 -2.76 4.83 -3.16
CA ILE A 114 -1.70 5.83 -3.13
C ILE A 114 -1.09 5.99 -4.53
N PRO A 115 -1.44 7.05 -5.30
CA PRO A 115 -0.75 7.38 -6.55
C PRO A 115 0.59 8.07 -6.29
N ARG A 116 1.64 7.64 -7.01
CA ARG A 116 2.99 8.23 -6.97
C ARG A 116 3.49 8.49 -8.40
N GLY A 117 3.19 9.68 -8.90
CA GLY A 117 3.58 10.10 -10.23
C GLY A 117 3.23 11.56 -10.48
N GLY A 118 3.17 11.93 -11.76
CA GLY A 118 2.75 13.24 -12.22
C GLY A 118 1.28 13.52 -11.96
N GLU A 119 0.91 14.78 -12.18
CA GLU A 119 -0.45 15.27 -11.91
C GLU A 119 -1.52 14.51 -12.70
N SER A 120 -1.22 14.10 -13.93
CA SER A 120 -2.14 13.34 -14.79
C SER A 120 -2.50 11.98 -14.17
N LEU A 121 -1.51 11.25 -13.64
CA LEU A 121 -1.74 9.98 -12.95
C LEU A 121 -2.59 10.20 -11.70
N ILE A 122 -2.21 11.18 -10.88
CA ILE A 122 -2.93 11.47 -9.64
C ILE A 122 -4.38 11.82 -9.95
N ARG A 123 -4.63 12.71 -10.91
CA ARG A 123 -5.97 13.12 -11.33
C ARG A 123 -6.80 11.92 -11.82
N ASN A 124 -6.22 11.08 -12.69
CA ASN A 124 -6.89 9.88 -13.19
C ASN A 124 -7.29 8.93 -12.06
N VAL A 125 -6.40 8.69 -11.10
CA VAL A 125 -6.71 7.83 -9.94
C VAL A 125 -7.83 8.44 -9.10
N VAL A 126 -7.82 9.75 -8.88
CA VAL A 126 -8.84 10.43 -8.06
C VAL A 126 -10.21 10.41 -8.70
N GLU A 127 -10.27 10.66 -10.01
CA GLU A 127 -11.53 10.73 -10.74
C GLU A 127 -12.18 9.34 -10.87
N ASN A 128 -11.38 8.27 -10.91
CA ASN A 128 -11.87 6.91 -11.17
C ASN A 128 -11.95 6.00 -9.94
N SER A 129 -11.31 6.32 -8.81
CA SER A 129 -11.32 5.45 -7.62
C SER A 129 -12.64 5.48 -6.86
N THR A 130 -13.18 4.30 -6.52
CA THR A 130 -14.20 4.14 -5.47
C THR A 130 -13.55 4.01 -4.08
N ILE A 131 -12.28 3.63 -4.04
CA ILE A 131 -11.45 3.48 -2.84
C ILE A 131 -10.93 4.87 -2.38
N PRO A 132 -10.83 5.14 -1.07
CA PRO A 132 -10.15 6.35 -0.56
C PRO A 132 -8.75 6.55 -1.14
N VAL A 133 -8.36 7.80 -1.41
CA VAL A 133 -7.08 8.14 -2.06
C VAL A 133 -6.26 9.12 -1.22
N ILE A 134 -5.07 8.70 -0.77
CA ILE A 134 -4.06 9.59 -0.15
C ILE A 134 -3.14 10.12 -1.24
N LYS A 135 -3.05 11.45 -1.36
CA LYS A 135 -2.33 12.14 -2.44
C LYS A 135 -1.88 13.54 -2.01
N HIS A 136 -0.94 14.09 -2.77
CA HIS A 136 -0.61 15.51 -2.75
C HIS A 136 -0.56 16.02 -4.19
N TYR A 137 -1.25 17.13 -4.49
CA TYR A 137 -1.32 17.67 -5.86
C TYR A 137 -0.07 18.46 -6.28
N LYS A 138 0.73 18.91 -5.31
CA LYS A 138 1.98 19.62 -5.55
C LYS A 138 3.08 19.05 -4.64
N GLY A 139 4.30 18.96 -5.15
CA GLY A 139 5.48 18.93 -4.30
C GLY A 139 5.61 20.31 -3.66
N VAL A 140 5.95 20.36 -2.37
CA VAL A 140 6.33 21.61 -1.71
C VAL A 140 7.61 22.13 -2.33
#